data_AF-A0A7W0NJL3-F1
#
_entry.id   AF-A0A7W0NJL3-F1
#
_cell.length_a   1.000
_cell.length_b   1.000
_cell.length_c   1.000
_cell.angle_alpha   90.00
_cell.angle_beta   90.00
_cell.angle_gamma   90.00
#
_symmetry.space_group_name_H-M   'P 1'
#
loop_
_entity.id
_entity.type
_entity.pdbx_description
1 polymer ?
#
loop_
_entity_poly.entity_id
_entity_poly.type
_entity_poly.pdbx_seq_one_letter_code
_entity_poly.pdbx_strand_id
1 'polypeptide(L)'
;MSRFDLLRRAPDYRRLFLVTLASGAGTFLAAIALTVDVFDRTGSGTWVSALLIAEFLPAIVIGFALGPLVDRWSRRRLLIGSDLARLAVFCVL
;
A
#
# COMPACT_ATOMS: atom_id res chain seq x y z
N MET A 1 9.39 -26.04 10.81
CA MET A 1 10.31 -24.89 10.73
C MET A 1 9.54 -23.64 11.13
N SER A 2 9.95 -22.97 12.21
CA SER A 2 9.23 -21.81 12.74
C SER A 2 9.42 -20.59 11.83
N ARG A 3 8.37 -19.79 11.59
CA ARG A 3 8.41 -18.58 10.76
C ARG A 3 9.51 -17.59 11.20
N PHE A 4 9.90 -17.65 12.47
CA PHE A 4 10.96 -16.84 13.07
C PHE A 4 12.38 -17.25 12.68
N ASP A 5 12.61 -18.49 12.25
CA ASP A 5 13.96 -18.94 11.81
C ASP A 5 14.37 -18.30 10.48
N LEU A 6 13.41 -17.98 9.61
CA LEU A 6 13.67 -17.35 8.31
C LEU A 6 14.18 -15.91 8.45
N LEU A 7 13.70 -15.19 9.48
CA LEU A 7 14.18 -13.85 9.82
C LEU A 7 15.66 -13.83 10.26
N ARG A 8 16.16 -14.93 10.83
CA ARG A 8 17.56 -15.05 11.26
C ARG A 8 18.49 -15.64 10.20
N ARG A 9 18.00 -16.56 9.37
CA ARG A 9 18.83 -17.29 8.39
C ARG A 9 18.95 -16.64 7.00
N ALA A 10 17.99 -15.82 6.59
CA ALA A 10 17.98 -15.22 5.25
C ALA A 10 18.05 -13.68 5.33
N PRO A 11 19.23 -13.07 5.11
CA PRO A 11 19.41 -11.62 5.26
C PRO A 11 18.53 -10.82 4.29
N ASP A 12 18.30 -11.32 3.08
CA ASP A 12 17.42 -10.69 2.09
C ASP A 12 15.96 -10.68 2.51
N TYR A 13 15.48 -11.79 3.10
CA TYR A 13 14.12 -11.88 3.63
C TYR A 13 13.91 -10.92 4.80
N ARG A 14 14.90 -10.80 5.69
CA ARG A 14 14.84 -9.83 6.80
C ARG A 14 14.79 -8.39 6.29
N ARG A 15 15.58 -8.05 5.26
CA ARG A 15 15.57 -6.71 4.66
C ARG A 15 14.22 -6.40 4.02
N LEU A 16 13.67 -7.33 3.25
CA LEU A 16 12.33 -7.20 2.66
C LEU A 16 11.27 -7.02 3.75
N PHE A 17 11.30 -7.85 4.80
CA PHE A 17 10.36 -7.76 5.91
C PHE A 17 10.40 -6.39 6.60
N LEU A 18 11.60 -5.88 6.92
CA LEU A 18 11.74 -4.58 7.58
C LEU A 18 11.27 -3.42 6.69
N VAL A 19 11.59 -3.45 5.39
CA VAL A 19 11.12 -2.43 4.44
C VAL A 19 9.60 -2.47 4.33
N THR A 20 9.01 -3.66 4.13
CA THR A 20 7.56 -3.81 4.05
C THR A 20 6.86 -3.37 5.34
N LEU A 21 7.42 -3.69 6.50
CA LEU A 21 6.89 -3.28 7.79
C LEU A 21 6.91 -1.75 7.94
N ALA A 22 8.05 -1.13 7.64
CA ALA A 22 8.22 0.32 7.72
C ALA A 22 7.30 1.05 6.74
N SER A 23 7.22 0.59 5.48
CA SER A 23 6.30 1.15 4.48
C SER A 23 4.83 0.98 4.88
N GLY A 24 4.46 -0.18 5.43
CA GLY A 24 3.12 -0.41 5.96
C GLY A 24 2.77 0.55 7.10
N ALA A 25 3.66 0.69 8.08
CA ALA A 25 3.48 1.62 9.20
C ALA A 25 3.33 3.07 8.74
N GLY A 26 4.17 3.51 7.79
CA GLY A 26 4.06 4.83 7.19
C GLY A 26 2.73 5.05 6.47
N THR A 27 2.24 4.05 5.75
CA THR A 27 0.94 4.10 5.06
C THR A 27 -0.21 4.24 6.06
N PHE A 28 -0.21 3.46 7.15
CA PHE A 28 -1.22 3.57 8.20
C PHE A 28 -1.22 4.93 8.88
N LEU A 29 -0.05 5.46 9.21
CA LEU A 29 0.07 6.79 9.81
C LEU A 29 -0.43 7.89 8.86
N ALA A 30 -0.10 7.79 7.57
CA ALA A 30 -0.60 8.72 6.55
C ALA A 30 -2.13 8.67 6.42
N ALA A 31 -2.73 7.47 6.43
CA ALA A 31 -4.18 7.32 6.37
C ALA A 31 -4.89 7.97 7.57
N ILE A 32 -4.35 7.78 8.78
CA ILE A 32 -4.88 8.41 10.00
C ILE A 32 -4.74 9.94 9.91
N ALA A 33 -3.55 10.44 9.57
CA ALA A 33 -3.29 11.86 9.47
C ALA A 33 -4.20 12.54 8.44
N LEU A 34 -4.38 11.92 7.27
CA LEU A 34 -5.24 12.44 6.21
C LEU A 34 -6.73 12.42 6.60
N THR A 35 -7.18 11.37 7.31
CA THR A 35 -8.55 11.28 7.81
C THR A 35 -8.85 12.39 8.81
N VAL A 36 -7.94 12.63 9.77
CA VAL A 36 -8.07 13.71 10.75
C VAL A 36 -8.03 15.07 10.06
N ASP A 37 -7.08 15.31 9.14
CA ASP A 37 -6.98 16.58 8.40
C ASP A 37 -8.24 16.89 7.58
N VAL A 38 -8.79 15.90 6.88
CA VAL A 38 -10.05 16.09 6.13
C VAL A 38 -11.21 16.41 7.06
N PHE A 39 -11.31 15.73 8.20
CA PHE A 39 -12.35 16.01 9.18
C PHE A 39 -12.20 17.41 9.80
N ASP A 40 -10.99 17.79 10.21
CA ASP A 40 -10.72 19.10 10.80
C ASP A 40 -11.02 20.25 9.83
N ARG A 41 -10.78 20.06 8.53
CA ARG A 41 -11.07 21.07 7.50
C ARG A 41 -12.53 21.16 7.10
N THR A 42 -13.25 20.03 7.09
CA THR A 42 -14.61 19.97 6.53
C THR A 42 -15.70 19.87 7.59
N GLY A 43 -15.37 19.40 8.79
CA GLY A 43 -16.31 19.07 9.87
C GLY A 43 -17.31 17.95 9.52
N SER A 44 -17.13 17.24 8.40
CA SER A 44 -18.15 16.33 7.86
C SER A 44 -17.65 14.90 7.68
N GLY A 45 -18.38 13.96 8.28
CA GLY A 45 -18.16 12.52 8.09
C GLY A 45 -18.40 12.03 6.66
N THR A 46 -19.10 12.81 5.82
CA THR A 46 -19.29 12.45 4.40
C THR A 46 -17.99 12.57 3.61
N TRP A 47 -17.17 13.59 3.87
CA TRP A 47 -15.87 13.77 3.23
C TRP A 47 -14.86 12.73 3.68
N VAL A 48 -14.89 12.34 4.96
CA VAL A 48 -14.12 11.21 5.48
C VAL A 48 -14.54 9.90 4.79
N SER A 49 -15.84 9.67 4.62
CA SER A 49 -16.35 8.48 3.93
C SER A 49 -15.93 8.46 2.45
N ALA A 50 -15.98 9.61 1.78
CA ALA A 50 -15.54 9.75 0.40
C ALA A 50 -14.02 9.49 0.26
N LEU A 51 -13.22 9.95 1.21
CA LEU A 51 -11.79 9.67 1.28
C LEU A 51 -11.51 8.16 1.39
N LEU A 52 -12.20 7.46 2.30
CA LEU A 52 -12.05 6.00 2.45
C LEU A 52 -12.47 5.26 1.17
N ILE A 53 -13.54 5.70 0.52
CA ILE A 53 -13.92 5.13 -0.78
C ILE A 53 -12.80 5.35 -1.81
N ALA A 54 -12.23 6.55 -1.88
CA ALA A 54 -11.13 6.84 -2.80
C ALA A 54 -9.88 6.00 -2.52
N GLU A 55 -9.63 5.62 -1.26
CA GLU A 55 -8.53 4.74 -0.86
C GLU A 55 -8.78 3.28 -1.27
N PHE A 56 -9.96 2.72 -0.98
CA PHE A 56 -10.23 1.29 -1.20
C PHE A 56 -10.73 0.95 -2.60
N LEU A 57 -11.48 1.85 -3.25
CA LEU A 57 -12.12 1.58 -4.53
C LEU A 57 -11.11 1.18 -5.63
N PRO A 58 -9.96 1.85 -5.81
CA PRO A 58 -8.99 1.45 -6.81
C PRO A 58 -8.44 0.05 -6.53
N ALA A 59 -8.15 -0.28 -5.26
CA ALA A 59 -7.65 -1.60 -4.87
C ALA A 59 -8.67 -2.70 -5.16
N ILE A 60 -9.96 -2.45 -4.87
CA ILE A 60 -11.05 -3.38 -5.17
C ILE A 60 -11.20 -3.58 -6.68
N VAL A 61 -11.26 -2.49 -7.44
CA VAL A 61 -11.44 -2.54 -8.90
C VAL A 61 -10.27 -3.26 -9.55
N ILE A 62 -9.03 -2.93 -9.18
CA ILE A 62 -7.83 -3.59 -9.71
C ILE A 62 -7.81 -5.07 -9.29
N GLY A 63 -8.11 -5.38 -8.03
CA GLY A 63 -8.15 -6.76 -7.53
C GLY A 63 -9.14 -7.63 -8.29
N PHE A 64 -10.36 -7.13 -8.50
CA PHE A 64 -11.40 -7.87 -9.24
C PHE A 64 -11.14 -7.92 -10.74
N ALA A 65 -10.84 -6.79 -11.37
CA ALA A 65 -10.75 -6.69 -12.83
C ALA A 65 -9.42 -7.22 -13.37
N LEU A 66 -8.32 -6.95 -12.64
CA LEU A 66 -6.97 -7.26 -13.10
C LEU A 66 -6.34 -8.44 -12.35
N GLY A 67 -6.92 -8.93 -11.25
CA GLY A 67 -6.42 -10.10 -10.51
C GLY A 67 -6.03 -11.29 -11.40
N PRO A 68 -6.92 -11.77 -12.29
CA PRO A 68 -6.60 -12.88 -13.19
C PRO A 68 -5.48 -12.59 -14.21
N LEU A 69 -5.27 -11.31 -14.56
CA LEU A 69 -4.19 -10.86 -15.45
C LEU A 69 -2.86 -10.76 -14.71
N VAL A 70 -2.90 -10.21 -13.49
CA VAL A 70 -1.77 -10.02 -12.57
C VAL A 70 -1.15 -11.36 -12.17
N ASP A 71 -1.98 -12.39 -11.97
CA ASP A 71 -1.52 -13.75 -11.63
C ASP A 71 -0.66 -14.41 -12.72
N ARG A 72 -0.75 -13.93 -13.97
CA ARG A 72 0.05 -14.44 -15.09
C ARG A 72 1.43 -13.79 -15.20
N TRP A 73 1.68 -12.71 -14.45
CA TRP A 73 2.90 -11.91 -14.58
C TRP A 73 3.94 -12.31 -13.51
N SER A 74 5.23 -12.12 -13.82
CA SER A 74 6.27 -12.39 -12.83
C SER A 74 6.15 -11.39 -11.66
N ARG A 75 6.01 -11.89 -10.43
CA ARG A 75 5.87 -11.09 -9.18
C ARG A 75 6.89 -9.96 -9.05
N ARG A 76 8.14 -10.20 -9.47
CA ARG A 76 9.22 -9.20 -9.44
C ARG A 76 8.93 -8.00 -10.34
N ARG A 77 8.45 -8.21 -11.56
CA ARG A 77 8.11 -7.11 -12.49
C ARG A 77 6.92 -6.29 -12.01
N LEU A 78 5.94 -6.96 -11.40
CA LEU A 78 4.80 -6.30 -10.76
C LEU A 78 5.22 -5.39 -9.61
N LEU A 79 6.03 -5.90 -8.68
CA LEU A 79 6.52 -5.09 -7.56
C LEU A 79 7.30 -3.86 -8.03
N ILE A 80 8.23 -4.04 -8.97
CA ILE A 80 9.03 -2.91 -9.50
C ILE A 80 8.14 -1.91 -10.25
N GLY A 81 7.20 -2.40 -11.08
CA GLY A 81 6.29 -1.54 -11.84
C GLY A 81 5.38 -0.71 -10.94
N SER A 82 4.79 -1.32 -9.90
CA SER A 82 3.95 -0.62 -8.92
C SER A 82 4.72 0.44 -8.13
N ASP A 83 5.97 0.14 -7.76
CA ASP A 83 6.81 1.09 -7.03
C ASP A 83 7.21 2.29 -7.90
N LEU A 84 7.54 2.05 -9.17
CA LEU A 84 7.82 3.13 -10.12
C LEU A 84 6.60 3.99 -10.40
N ALA A 85 5.42 3.38 -10.56
CA ALA A 85 4.17 4.12 -10.74
C ALA A 85 3.85 4.99 -9.52
N ARG A 86 4.01 4.45 -8.31
CA ARG A 86 3.83 5.19 -7.06
C ARG A 86 4.80 6.37 -6.93
N LEU A 87 6.06 6.17 -7.31
CA LEU A 87 7.06 7.24 -7.32
C LEU A 87 6.72 8.32 -8.36
N ALA A 88 6.29 7.93 -9.56
CA ALA A 88 5.88 8.88 -10.60
C ALA A 88 4.69 9.74 -10.15
N VAL A 89 3.67 9.13 -9.55
CA VAL A 89 2.50 9.85 -9.00
C VAL A 89 2.94 10.83 -7.92
N PHE A 90 3.82 10.41 -7.00
CA PHE A 90 4.35 11.28 -5.95
C PHE A 90 5.17 12.46 -6.52
N CYS A 91 5.91 12.27 -7.61
CA CYS A 91 6.67 13.36 -8.23
C CYS A 91 5.80 14.33 -9.04
N VAL A 92 4.60 13.91 -9.46
CA VAL A 92 3.68 14.74 -10.25
C VAL A 92 2.78 15.61 -9.36
N LEU A 93 2.44 15.13 -8.16
CA LEU A 93 1.64 15.84 -7.15
C LEU A 93 2.51 16.73 -6.26
#